data_AF-A0A1A6XVZ4-F1
#
_entry.id   AF-A0A1A6XVZ4-F1
#
_cell.length_a   1.000
_cell.length_b   1.000
_cell.length_c   1.000
_cell.angle_alpha   90.00
_cell.angle_beta   90.00
_cell.angle_gamma   90.00
#
_symmetry.space_group_name_H-M   'P 1'
#
loop_
_entity.id
_entity.type
_entity.pdbx_description
1 polymer ?
#
loop_
_entity_poly.entity_id
_entity_poly.type
_entity_poly.pdbx_seq_one_letter_code
_entity_poly.pdbx_strand_id
1 'polypeptide(L)'
;MCESLMPDLRAALALALLLALPSGRADEAKKQEEAAPCIEVLVNGERIPAWDCLQRKLAPATRPAKSAALPEAERLMQQPGNQLMQYNLEGTRQRMGDAFGRSVVPQRPAR
;
A
#
# COMPACT_ATOMS: atom_id res chain seq x y z
N MET A 1 46.43 15.91 -38.63
CA MET A 1 46.27 15.22 -37.33
C MET A 1 44.91 15.48 -36.67
N CYS A 2 43.83 15.82 -37.42
CA CYS A 2 42.53 16.19 -36.83
C CYS A 2 41.41 15.14 -36.93
N GLU A 3 41.58 14.02 -37.65
CA GLU A 3 40.46 13.10 -37.89
C GLU A 3 40.17 12.11 -36.75
N SER A 4 41.14 11.84 -35.87
CA SER A 4 40.96 10.88 -34.77
C SER A 4 40.22 11.43 -33.54
N LEU A 5 39.96 12.75 -33.47
CA LEU A 5 39.37 13.40 -32.29
C LEU A 5 37.83 13.38 -32.30
N MET A 6 37.23 13.19 -33.47
CA MET A 6 35.78 13.22 -33.69
C MET A 6 35.00 11.97 -33.20
N PRO A 7 35.51 10.72 -33.30
CA PRO A 7 34.75 9.55 -32.85
C PRO A 7 34.67 9.46 -31.32
N ASP A 8 35.75 9.82 -30.60
CA ASP A 8 35.78 9.81 -29.14
C ASP A 8 34.84 10.85 -28.53
N LEU A 9 34.76 12.04 -29.14
CA LEU A 9 33.83 13.09 -28.72
C LEU A 9 32.36 12.67 -28.94
N ARG A 10 32.08 11.95 -30.03
CA ARG A 10 30.73 11.40 -30.32
C ARG A 10 30.35 10.29 -29.35
N ALA A 11 31.29 9.41 -29.01
CA ALA A 11 31.07 8.35 -28.02
C ALA A 11 30.82 8.93 -26.62
N ALA A 12 31.60 9.94 -26.22
CA ALA A 12 31.41 10.65 -24.96
C ALA A 12 30.06 11.39 -24.91
N LEU A 13 29.65 12.04 -26.00
CA LEU A 13 28.37 12.75 -26.09
C LEU A 13 27.17 11.78 -26.06
N ALA A 14 27.29 10.61 -26.71
CA ALA A 14 26.25 9.58 -26.70
C ALA A 14 26.09 8.95 -25.30
N LEU A 15 27.20 8.70 -24.60
CA LEU A 15 27.16 8.17 -23.23
C LEU A 15 26.60 9.21 -22.23
N ALA A 16 26.94 10.50 -22.40
CA ALA A 16 26.38 11.58 -21.61
C ALA A 16 24.87 11.75 -21.85
N LEU A 17 24.40 11.58 -23.10
CA LEU A 17 22.98 11.64 -23.43
C LEU A 17 22.18 10.49 -22.82
N LEU A 18 22.77 9.28 -22.75
CA LEU A 18 22.17 8.10 -22.11
C LEU A 18 22.03 8.25 -20.58
N LEU A 19 22.98 8.92 -19.92
CA LEU A 19 22.94 9.19 -18.48
C LEU A 19 21.98 10.32 -18.09
N ALA A 20 21.61 11.18 -19.05
CA ALA A 20 20.71 12.31 -18.84
C ALA A 20 19.22 11.96 -18.99
N LEU A 21 18.86 10.71 -19.34
CA LEU A 21 17.46 10.31 -19.38
C LEU A 21 16.87 10.27 -17.96
N PRO A 22 15.87 11.12 -17.64
CA PRO A 22 15.20 11.05 -16.36
C PRO A 22 14.48 9.70 -16.25
N SER A 23 14.78 8.93 -15.21
CA SER A 23 14.13 7.65 -14.88
C SER A 23 12.67 7.81 -14.41
N GLY A 24 11.93 8.77 -14.97
CA GLY A 24 10.58 9.16 -14.54
C GLY A 24 9.47 8.19 -14.94
N ARG A 25 9.76 7.12 -15.70
CA ARG A 25 8.73 6.14 -16.12
C ARG A 25 8.34 5.13 -15.04
N ALA A 26 9.16 4.94 -14.01
CA ALA A 26 8.83 3.99 -12.94
C ALA A 26 7.74 4.51 -12.00
N ASP A 27 7.62 5.84 -11.84
CA ASP A 27 6.67 6.46 -10.91
C ASP A 27 5.25 6.50 -11.48
N GLU A 28 5.12 6.86 -12.76
CA GLU A 28 3.85 6.87 -13.49
C GLU A 28 3.20 5.47 -13.59
N ALA A 29 4.01 4.42 -13.82
CA ALA A 29 3.51 3.04 -13.87
C ALA A 29 2.92 2.58 -12.52
N LYS A 30 3.56 2.95 -11.40
CA LYS A 30 3.05 2.63 -10.05
C LYS A 30 1.75 3.38 -9.75
N LYS A 31 1.67 4.65 -10.14
CA LYS A 31 0.49 5.49 -9.89
C LYS A 31 -0.73 5.07 -10.71
N GLN A 32 -0.53 4.60 -11.94
CA GLN A 32 -1.59 4.01 -12.76
C GLN A 32 -2.09 2.67 -12.21
N GLU A 33 -1.20 1.85 -11.66
CA GLU A 33 -1.57 0.57 -11.03
C GLU A 33 -2.41 0.78 -9.75
N GLU A 34 -2.16 1.86 -9.00
CA GLU A 34 -2.92 2.22 -7.79
C GLU A 34 -4.35 2.72 -8.10
N ALA A 35 -4.54 3.39 -9.24
CA ALA A 35 -5.83 3.89 -9.68
C ALA A 35 -6.71 2.85 -10.41
N ALA A 36 -6.15 1.69 -10.79
CA ALA A 36 -6.88 0.67 -11.54
C ALA A 36 -8.02 0.03 -10.71
N PRO A 37 -9.18 -0.27 -11.31
CA PRO A 37 -10.22 -1.07 -10.66
C PRO A 37 -9.72 -2.52 -10.46
N CYS A 38 -10.08 -3.16 -9.34
CA CYS A 38 -9.81 -4.59 -9.16
C CYS A 38 -10.87 -5.39 -9.92
N ILE A 39 -10.44 -6.22 -10.85
CA ILE A 39 -11.34 -6.97 -11.74
C ILE A 39 -11.31 -8.45 -11.34
N GLU A 40 -12.47 -9.03 -11.04
CA GLU A 40 -12.61 -10.47 -10.83
C GLU A 40 -12.92 -11.17 -12.17
N VAL A 41 -12.36 -12.36 -12.36
CA VAL A 41 -12.57 -13.16 -13.58
C VAL A 41 -13.21 -14.49 -13.21
N LEU A 42 -14.12 -14.97 -14.04
CA LEU A 42 -14.73 -16.29 -13.89
C LEU A 42 -14.14 -17.24 -14.93
N VAL A 43 -13.50 -18.31 -14.47
CA VAL A 43 -12.91 -19.35 -15.34
C VAL A 43 -13.54 -20.67 -14.95
N ASN A 44 -14.16 -21.36 -15.91
CA ASN A 44 -14.82 -22.65 -15.69
C ASN A 44 -15.86 -22.66 -14.54
N GLY A 45 -16.57 -21.54 -14.32
CA GLY A 45 -17.55 -21.42 -13.25
C GLY A 45 -16.97 -21.03 -11.89
N GLU A 46 -15.64 -20.99 -11.74
CA GLU A 46 -14.97 -20.56 -10.53
C GLU A 46 -14.58 -19.09 -10.61
N ARG A 47 -14.90 -18.32 -9.56
CA ARG A 47 -14.49 -16.91 -9.45
C ARG A 47 -13.07 -16.85 -8.92
N ILE A 48 -12.18 -16.26 -9.70
CA ILE A 48 -10.80 -15.99 -9.32
C ILE A 48 -10.74 -14.52 -8.86
N PRO A 49 -10.63 -14.26 -7.55
CA PRO A 49 -10.54 -12.90 -7.05
C PRO A 49 -9.15 -12.30 -7.34
N ALA A 50 -9.12 -10.99 -7.59
CA ALA A 50 -7.88 -10.25 -7.83
C ALA A 50 -7.16 -9.93 -6.51
N TRP A 51 -6.62 -10.98 -5.87
CA TRP A 51 -5.96 -10.88 -4.56
C TRP A 51 -4.92 -9.77 -4.50
N ASP A 52 -4.00 -9.72 -5.47
CA ASP A 52 -2.92 -8.73 -5.47
C ASP A 52 -3.45 -7.28 -5.47
N CYS A 53 -4.49 -7.00 -6.25
CA CYS A 53 -5.11 -5.68 -6.29
C CYS A 53 -5.81 -5.37 -4.96
N LEU A 54 -6.55 -6.33 -4.40
CA LEU A 54 -7.23 -6.17 -3.12
C LEU A 54 -6.25 -5.93 -1.97
N GLN A 55 -5.14 -6.68 -1.92
CA GLN A 55 -4.12 -6.49 -0.89
C GLN A 55 -3.49 -5.10 -0.96
N ARG A 56 -3.25 -4.56 -2.16
CA ARG A 56 -2.75 -3.18 -2.32
C ARG A 56 -3.77 -2.15 -1.85
N LYS A 57 -5.05 -2.30 -2.17
CA LYS A 57 -6.11 -1.37 -1.74
C LYS A 57 -6.40 -1.42 -0.24
N LEU A 58 -6.21 -2.58 0.38
CA LEU A 58 -6.38 -2.78 1.82
C LEU A 58 -5.10 -2.49 2.61
N ALA A 59 -3.99 -2.18 1.94
CA ALA A 59 -2.75 -1.86 2.62
C ALA A 59 -2.96 -0.62 3.51
N PRO A 60 -2.46 -0.63 4.76
CA PRO A 60 -2.52 0.55 5.61
C PRO A 60 -1.77 1.69 4.93
N ALA A 61 -2.32 2.91 5.06
CA ALA A 61 -1.63 4.11 4.59
C ALA A 61 -0.20 4.13 5.12
N THR A 62 0.75 4.50 4.28
CA THR A 62 2.14 4.67 4.70
C THR A 62 2.15 5.60 5.91
N ARG A 63 2.71 5.13 7.03
CA ARG A 63 2.79 5.94 8.25
C ARG A 63 3.44 7.27 7.86
N PRO A 64 2.79 8.42 8.12
CA PRO A 64 3.43 9.70 7.86
C PRO A 64 4.76 9.73 8.60
N ALA A 65 5.76 10.37 7.98
CA ALA A 65 7.05 10.60 8.61
C ALA A 65 6.83 11.09 10.04
N LYS A 66 7.53 10.47 11.00
CA LYS A 66 7.41 10.68 12.45
C LYS A 66 7.14 12.17 12.70
N SER A 67 5.91 12.51 13.12
CA SER A 67 5.58 13.89 13.45
C SER A 67 6.57 14.40 14.50
N ALA A 68 6.84 15.72 14.48
CA ALA A 68 7.70 16.39 15.45
C ALA A 68 7.47 15.82 16.85
N ALA A 69 8.53 15.59 17.62
CA ALA A 69 8.51 14.82 18.86
C ALA A 69 7.46 15.34 19.86
N LEU A 70 6.22 14.88 19.70
CA LEU A 70 5.12 15.13 20.61
C LEU A 70 5.47 14.46 21.95
N PRO A 71 5.09 15.07 23.08
CA PRO A 71 5.15 14.42 24.38
C PRO A 71 4.53 13.02 24.33
N GLU A 72 5.10 12.07 25.06
CA GLU A 72 4.67 10.66 25.01
C GLU A 72 3.17 10.50 25.30
N ALA A 73 2.65 11.27 26.27
CA ALA A 73 1.23 11.27 26.63
C ALA A 73 0.34 11.64 25.43
N GLU A 74 0.70 12.67 24.68
CA GLU A 74 -0.06 13.12 23.51
C GLU A 74 0.03 12.11 22.37
N ARG A 75 1.19 11.46 22.19
CA ARG A 75 1.36 10.37 21.24
C ARG A 75 0.50 9.16 21.57
N LEU A 76 0.37 8.81 22.85
CA LEU A 76 -0.48 7.70 23.31
C LEU A 76 -1.97 8.02 23.07
N MET A 77 -2.40 9.26 23.31
CA MET A 77 -3.79 9.68 23.05
C MET A 77 -4.17 9.66 21.56
N GLN A 78 -3.20 9.85 20.66
CA GLN A 78 -3.41 9.79 19.21
C GLN A 78 -3.36 8.36 18.65
N GLN A 79 -2.94 7.36 19.43
CA GLN A 79 -2.92 5.98 18.96
C GLN A 79 -4.34 5.40 18.92
N PRO A 80 -4.69 4.64 17.86
CA PRO A 80 -5.96 3.96 17.82
C PRO A 80 -6.02 2.92 18.95
N GLY A 81 -7.14 2.84 19.65
CA GLY A 81 -7.28 2.02 20.87
C GLY A 81 -6.96 0.53 20.68
N ASN A 82 -7.05 0.01 19.45
CA ASN A 82 -6.63 -1.35 19.11
C ASN A 82 -5.12 -1.59 19.30
N GLN A 83 -4.27 -0.57 19.12
CA GLN A 83 -2.82 -0.66 19.37
C GLN A 83 -2.49 -0.61 20.86
N LEU A 84 -3.37 -0.01 21.66
CA LEU A 84 -3.22 0.14 23.10
C LEU A 84 -3.83 -1.04 23.88
N MET A 85 -4.35 -2.06 23.19
CA MET A 85 -5.11 -3.16 23.80
C MET A 85 -6.28 -2.67 24.67
N GLN A 86 -6.81 -1.48 24.37
CA GLN A 86 -7.94 -0.89 25.07
C GLN A 86 -9.25 -1.44 24.50
N TYR A 87 -10.31 -1.31 25.29
CA TYR A 87 -11.66 -1.63 24.84
C TYR A 87 -12.01 -0.84 23.57
N ASN A 88 -12.50 -1.55 22.56
CA ASN A 88 -12.98 -0.96 21.31
C ASN A 88 -14.37 -1.52 21.01
N LEU A 89 -15.39 -0.67 21.10
CA LEU A 89 -16.79 -1.03 20.86
C LEU A 89 -16.98 -1.73 19.51
N GLU A 90 -16.43 -1.16 18.45
CA GLU A 90 -16.54 -1.70 17.09
C GLU A 90 -15.83 -3.06 16.97
N GLY A 91 -14.68 -3.22 17.64
CA GLY A 91 -13.99 -4.50 17.74
C GLY A 91 -14.82 -5.58 18.44
N THR A 92 -15.50 -5.23 19.53
CA THR A 92 -16.44 -6.13 20.22
C THR A 92 -17.67 -6.45 19.37
N ARG A 93 -18.25 -5.45 18.68
CA ARG A 93 -19.38 -5.65 17.76
C ARG A 93 -19.01 -6.64 16.64
N GLN A 94 -17.82 -6.48 16.04
CA GLN A 94 -17.35 -7.38 14.99
C GLN A 94 -17.13 -8.81 15.51
N ARG A 95 -16.61 -8.99 16.73
CA ARG A 95 -16.41 -10.32 17.32
C ARG A 95 -17.72 -10.99 17.70
N MET A 96 -18.67 -10.24 18.23
CA MET A 96 -19.94 -10.79 18.72
C MET A 96 -20.96 -10.99 17.61
N GLY A 97 -20.93 -10.18 16.56
CA GLY A 97 -21.95 -10.17 15.52
C GLY A 97 -23.33 -9.87 16.11
N ASP A 98 -24.33 -10.63 15.70
CA ASP A 98 -25.73 -10.49 16.16
C ASP A 98 -25.91 -10.80 17.66
N ALA A 99 -24.90 -11.43 18.29
CA ALA A 99 -24.91 -11.75 19.71
C ALA A 99 -24.58 -10.53 20.60
N PHE A 100 -24.16 -9.40 20.02
CA PHE A 100 -23.78 -8.21 20.78
C PHE A 100 -24.95 -7.67 21.62
N GLY A 101 -24.74 -7.54 22.93
CA GLY A 101 -25.77 -7.09 23.87
C GLY A 101 -26.84 -8.15 24.21
N ARG A 102 -26.75 -9.36 23.66
CA ARG A 102 -27.72 -10.45 23.87
C ARG A 102 -27.10 -11.71 24.51
N SER A 103 -25.80 -11.91 24.36
CA SER A 103 -25.08 -13.09 24.84
C SER A 103 -23.65 -12.72 25.26
N VAL A 104 -23.04 -13.56 26.10
CA VAL A 104 -21.61 -13.51 26.43
C VAL A 104 -20.75 -14.37 25.50
N VAL A 105 -21.38 -15.17 24.63
CA VAL A 105 -20.71 -16.05 23.66
C VAL A 105 -20.83 -15.44 22.25
N PRO A 106 -19.72 -15.32 21.50
CA PRO A 106 -19.73 -14.85 20.11
C PRO A 106 -20.59 -15.71 19.18
N GLN A 107 -21.16 -15.09 18.14
CA GLN A 107 -21.76 -15.82 17.03
C GLN A 107 -20.67 -16.61 16.28
N ARG A 108 -20.81 -17.94 16.21
CA ARG A 108 -20.04 -18.80 15.31
C ARG A 108 -20.99 -19.59 14.43
N PRO A 109 -20.68 -19.79 13.14
CA PRO A 109 -21.37 -20.76 12.31
C PRO A 109 -21.34 -22.15 12.97
N ALA A 110 -22.40 -22.93 12.79
CA ALA A 110 -22.38 -24.35 13.11
C ALA A 110 -21.24 -25.01 12.31
N ARG A 111 -20.45 -25.85 12.97
CA ARG A 111 -19.41 -26.67 12.33
C ARG A 111 -20.02 -27.85 11.60
#